data_AF-A0AAW2HEI0-F1
#
_entry.id   AF-A0AAW2HEI0-F1
#
_cell.length_a   1.000
_cell.length_b   1.000
_cell.length_c   1.000
_cell.angle_alpha   90.00
_cell.angle_beta   90.00
_cell.angle_gamma   90.00
#
_symmetry.space_group_name_H-M   'P 1'
#
loop_
_entity.id
_entity.type
_entity.pdbx_description
1 polymer ?
#
loop_
_entity_poly.entity_id
_entity_poly.type
_entity_poly.pdbx_seq_one_letter_code
_entity_poly.pdbx_strand_id
1 'polypeptide(L)'
;MIKRFNQHSIMVLKACERNSKDGHTGFITSDGMLAVENNPHPKTNTTNEVEDSPAKKKVRLQEKITYDDLSRDDSQENVPSKNLQLTKVERYLHGPMPSGMPDTSVDLMAISNKLVRESELWTVYKKQVTPSLVSPAHAVSVLGELTPGGALMKGFQEESLAQLVPRDLETELKYIYTAACQLLRHFWCCFPPTTKALEEKAVNVHASLHRFELAKLKPFEDKVIRELNPLSHHLTSHINEMLQMAYRKYNTWQARMHR
;
A
#
# COMPACT_ATOMS: atom_id res chain seq x y z
N MET A 1 11.96 -60.80 30.05
CA MET A 1 12.20 -59.49 30.70
C MET A 1 11.80 -58.30 29.84
N ILE A 2 12.25 -58.20 28.58
CA ILE A 2 11.99 -57.04 27.69
C ILE A 2 10.48 -56.68 27.56
N LYS A 3 9.59 -57.67 27.42
CA LYS A 3 8.15 -57.41 27.34
C LYS A 3 7.58 -56.72 28.60
N ARG A 4 8.03 -57.14 29.79
CA ARG A 4 7.59 -56.53 31.06
C ARG A 4 8.16 -55.13 31.24
N PHE A 5 9.41 -54.92 30.82
CA PHE A 5 10.04 -53.60 30.81
C PHE A 5 9.29 -52.63 29.87
N ASN A 6 9.05 -53.02 28.62
CA ASN A 6 8.31 -52.17 27.66
C ASN A 6 6.88 -51.89 28.15
N GLN A 7 6.20 -52.89 28.72
CA GLN A 7 4.87 -52.71 29.29
C GLN A 7 4.88 -51.70 30.44
N HIS A 8 5.87 -51.79 31.33
CA HIS A 8 6.03 -50.85 32.43
C HIS A 8 6.35 -49.43 31.94
N SER A 9 7.33 -49.28 31.03
CA SER A 9 7.73 -47.98 30.46
C SER A 9 6.58 -47.28 29.72
N ILE A 10 5.79 -48.03 28.94
CA ILE A 10 4.60 -47.50 28.26
C ILE A 10 3.53 -47.09 29.27
N MET A 11 3.33 -47.89 30.32
CA MET A 11 2.35 -47.58 31.37
C MET A 11 2.70 -46.29 32.11
N VAL A 12 3.99 -46.07 32.42
CA VAL A 12 4.48 -44.83 33.04
C VAL A 12 4.29 -43.64 32.09
N LEU A 13 4.71 -43.75 30.83
CA LEU A 13 4.55 -42.67 29.83
C LEU A 13 3.07 -42.30 29.64
N LYS A 14 2.17 -43.29 29.55
CA LYS A 14 0.73 -43.06 29.43
C LYS A 14 0.12 -42.43 30.68
N ALA A 15 0.56 -42.80 31.88
CA ALA A 15 0.09 -42.19 33.12
C ALA A 15 0.49 -40.72 33.21
N CYS A 16 1.73 -40.39 32.80
CA CYS A 16 2.19 -39.00 32.72
C CYS A 16 1.43 -38.20 31.66
N GLU A 17 1.17 -38.77 30.48
CA GLU A 17 0.42 -38.08 29.42
C GLU A 17 -1.04 -37.81 29.81
N ARG A 18 -1.65 -38.71 30.59
CA ARG A 18 -3.02 -38.56 31.10
C ARG A 18 -3.11 -37.49 32.18
N ASN A 19 -2.13 -37.41 33.07
CA ASN A 19 -2.05 -36.36 34.09
C ASN A 19 -1.82 -34.95 33.49
N SER A 20 -1.14 -34.84 32.35
CA SER A 20 -1.00 -33.55 31.65
C SER A 20 -2.28 -33.07 30.98
N LYS A 21 -3.28 -33.94 30.79
CA LYS A 21 -4.57 -33.61 30.13
C LYS A 21 -5.73 -33.39 31.13
N ASP A 22 -5.63 -33.92 32.35
CA ASP A 22 -6.65 -33.81 33.42
C ASP A 22 -6.24 -32.89 34.60
N GLY A 23 -5.20 -32.08 34.43
CA GLY A 23 -4.65 -31.19 35.48
C GLY A 23 -5.36 -29.84 35.66
N HIS A 24 -6.64 -29.82 36.00
CA HIS A 24 -7.22 -28.70 36.76
C HIS A 24 -8.24 -29.19 37.81
N THR A 25 -7.88 -28.98 39.08
CA THR A 25 -8.66 -29.09 40.32
C THR A 25 -9.00 -30.51 40.82
N GLY A 26 -8.57 -30.84 42.04
CA GLY A 26 -9.06 -32.03 42.76
C GLY A 26 -8.15 -32.56 43.86
N PHE A 27 -8.37 -32.04 45.06
CA PHE A 27 -7.78 -32.40 46.35
C PHE A 27 -7.94 -33.90 46.72
N ILE A 28 -6.95 -34.47 47.43
CA ILE A 28 -6.96 -35.83 48.02
C ILE A 28 -7.81 -35.83 49.30
N THR A 29 -8.67 -36.84 49.52
CA THR A 29 -8.72 -37.57 50.79
C THR A 29 -9.32 -38.97 50.66
N SER A 30 -8.72 -39.86 51.43
CA SER A 30 -9.04 -41.25 51.76
C SER A 30 -10.46 -41.46 52.29
N ASP A 31 -11.21 -42.37 51.68
CA ASP A 31 -11.82 -43.46 52.44
C ASP A 31 -12.25 -44.60 51.50
N GLY A 32 -11.99 -45.83 51.92
CA GLY A 32 -12.15 -47.02 51.08
C GLY A 32 -13.58 -47.49 50.97
N MET A 33 -14.08 -47.65 49.73
CA MET A 33 -15.04 -48.70 49.39
C MET A 33 -15.05 -48.94 47.87
N LEU A 34 -14.96 -50.22 47.49
CA LEU A 34 -15.13 -50.71 46.13
C LEU A 34 -16.63 -50.72 45.76
N ALA A 35 -16.97 -50.28 44.55
CA ALA A 35 -18.18 -50.71 43.87
C ALA A 35 -17.76 -51.51 42.62
N VAL A 36 -18.06 -52.80 42.68
CA VAL A 36 -17.91 -53.80 41.62
C VAL A 36 -19.14 -53.76 40.72
N GLU A 37 -18.93 -53.78 39.41
CA GLU A 37 -19.74 -54.43 38.33
C GLU A 37 -19.34 -53.74 37.00
N ASN A 38 -19.11 -54.39 35.86
CA ASN A 38 -19.44 -55.73 35.40
C ASN A 38 -18.44 -56.18 34.32
N ASN A 39 -18.42 -57.50 34.10
CA ASN A 39 -17.47 -58.32 33.32
C ASN A 39 -17.64 -58.15 31.77
N PRO A 40 -16.94 -58.91 30.88
CA PRO A 40 -16.27 -58.37 29.70
C PRO A 40 -16.88 -58.92 28.39
N HIS A 41 -16.13 -58.80 27.29
CA HIS A 41 -16.16 -59.59 26.04
C HIS A 41 -16.70 -58.90 24.76
N PRO A 42 -16.35 -59.38 23.55
CA PRO A 42 -15.38 -58.72 22.67
C PRO A 42 -15.86 -58.59 21.21
N LYS A 43 -14.92 -58.23 20.30
CA LYS A 43 -15.05 -58.15 18.82
C LYS A 43 -15.72 -56.83 18.40
N THR A 44 -15.31 -56.12 17.35
CA THR A 44 -14.83 -56.57 16.04
C THR A 44 -14.15 -55.37 15.36
N ASN A 45 -13.19 -55.66 14.49
CA ASN A 45 -12.65 -54.78 13.45
C ASN A 45 -13.73 -53.86 12.85
N THR A 46 -13.47 -52.56 12.70
CA THR A 46 -13.23 -51.91 11.41
C THR A 46 -13.20 -50.38 11.54
N THR A 47 -12.44 -49.76 10.63
CA THR A 47 -12.52 -48.35 10.20
C THR A 47 -12.15 -47.27 11.22
N ASN A 48 -10.92 -46.79 11.14
CA ASN A 48 -10.61 -45.52 10.47
C ASN A 48 -9.14 -45.17 10.74
N GLU A 49 -8.24 -45.66 9.88
CA GLU A 49 -6.95 -44.99 9.70
C GLU A 49 -7.25 -43.66 9.02
N VAL A 50 -7.63 -42.66 9.82
CA VAL A 50 -7.63 -41.27 9.39
C VAL A 50 -6.17 -40.96 9.05
N GLU A 51 -5.93 -40.77 7.75
CA GLU A 51 -4.68 -40.25 7.20
C GLU A 51 -4.13 -39.16 8.11
N ASP A 52 -3.05 -39.49 8.82
CA ASP A 52 -2.32 -38.51 9.60
C ASP A 52 -1.70 -37.52 8.59
N SER A 53 -2.38 -36.38 8.47
CA SER A 53 -2.25 -35.37 7.44
C SER A 53 -0.79 -35.06 7.02
N PRO A 54 -0.56 -34.65 5.75
CA PRO A 54 0.76 -34.22 5.27
C PRO A 54 1.38 -33.11 6.12
N ALA A 55 0.56 -32.36 6.87
CA ALA A 55 1.00 -31.33 7.81
C ALA A 55 1.84 -31.90 8.96
N LYS A 56 1.47 -33.03 9.58
CA LYS A 56 2.25 -33.61 10.69
C LYS A 56 3.57 -34.21 10.23
N LYS A 57 3.60 -34.80 9.02
CA LYS A 57 4.84 -35.27 8.38
C LYS A 57 5.74 -34.08 8.02
N LYS A 58 5.17 -33.00 7.47
CA LYS A 58 5.90 -31.77 7.14
C LYS A 58 6.47 -31.10 8.39
N VAL A 59 5.71 -31.03 9.48
CA VAL A 59 6.18 -30.45 10.75
C VAL A 59 7.33 -31.27 11.34
N ARG A 60 7.20 -32.60 11.42
CA ARG A 60 8.30 -33.47 11.88
C ARG A 60 9.54 -33.42 11.00
N LEU A 61 9.36 -33.27 9.69
CA LEU A 61 10.48 -33.06 8.77
C LEU A 61 11.12 -31.70 9.00
N GLN A 62 10.31 -30.65 9.15
CA GLN A 62 10.77 -29.29 9.40
C GLN A 62 11.57 -29.20 10.70
N GLU A 63 11.09 -29.82 11.78
CA GLU A 63 11.81 -29.93 13.06
C GLU A 63 13.15 -30.66 12.93
N LYS A 64 13.25 -31.67 12.05
CA LYS A 64 14.49 -32.44 11.84
C LYS A 64 15.49 -31.80 10.87
N ILE A 65 15.07 -30.82 10.07
CA ILE A 65 15.94 -30.09 9.14
C ILE A 65 16.34 -28.72 9.68
N THR A 66 15.61 -28.16 10.64
CA THR A 66 16.05 -26.99 11.40
C THR A 66 17.08 -27.43 12.42
N TYR A 67 18.32 -27.03 12.22
CA TYR A 67 19.36 -27.12 13.23
C TYR A 67 19.42 -25.80 13.98
N ASP A 68 19.55 -25.85 15.31
CA ASP A 68 19.62 -24.63 16.15
C ASP A 68 20.83 -23.76 15.81
N ASP A 69 21.94 -24.34 15.34
CA ASP A 69 23.16 -23.62 14.92
C ASP A 69 23.06 -22.94 13.54
N LEU A 70 22.07 -23.34 12.72
CA LEU A 70 21.73 -22.75 11.43
C LEU A 70 20.44 -21.93 11.50
N SER A 71 19.77 -21.91 12.66
CA SER A 71 18.74 -20.93 12.93
C SER A 71 19.37 -19.55 12.75
N ARG A 72 18.64 -18.60 12.14
CA ARG A 72 19.09 -17.21 12.08
C ARG A 72 19.08 -16.72 13.51
N ASP A 73 20.17 -16.99 14.23
CA ASP A 73 20.38 -16.52 15.59
C ASP A 73 20.01 -15.03 15.63
N ASP A 74 19.37 -14.65 16.74
CA ASP A 74 19.18 -13.29 17.26
C ASP A 74 20.52 -12.53 17.48
N SER A 75 21.60 -12.94 16.80
CA SER A 75 22.92 -12.31 16.81
C SER A 75 23.05 -11.15 15.81
N GLN A 76 21.97 -10.75 15.11
CA GLN A 76 21.93 -9.51 14.33
C GLN A 76 21.71 -8.23 15.15
N GLU A 77 21.68 -8.28 16.48
CA GLU A 77 21.65 -7.04 17.30
C GLU A 77 23.03 -6.41 17.55
N ASN A 78 24.13 -7.05 17.14
CA ASN A 78 25.49 -6.51 17.32
C ASN A 78 26.23 -6.28 15.98
N VAL A 79 25.52 -5.81 14.95
CA VAL A 79 26.20 -5.01 13.92
C VAL A 79 26.57 -3.69 14.60
N PRO A 80 27.87 -3.32 14.75
CA PRO A 80 28.21 -2.03 15.33
C PRO A 80 27.46 -0.98 14.53
N SER A 81 26.57 -0.24 15.19
CA SER A 81 25.69 0.73 14.57
C SER A 81 26.53 1.54 13.60
N LYS A 82 26.26 1.37 12.30
CA LYS A 82 27.11 1.90 11.24
C LYS A 82 27.10 3.42 11.39
N ASN A 83 28.14 3.97 12.01
CA ASN A 83 28.21 5.39 12.35
C ASN A 83 28.19 6.20 11.06
N LEU A 84 27.01 6.70 10.68
CA LEU A 84 26.81 7.47 9.46
C LEU A 84 27.24 8.91 9.73
N GLN A 85 28.48 9.24 9.40
CA GLN A 85 28.96 10.63 9.43
C GLN A 85 28.47 11.35 8.17
N LEU A 86 27.55 12.30 8.35
CA LEU A 86 27.01 13.12 7.27
C LEU A 86 28.01 14.23 6.91
N THR A 87 28.53 14.22 5.68
CA THR A 87 29.51 15.22 5.23
C THR A 87 28.92 16.59 4.88
N LYS A 88 27.61 16.68 4.63
CA LYS A 88 26.94 17.88 4.12
C LYS A 88 25.59 18.11 4.82
N VAL A 89 25.62 18.30 6.13
CA VAL A 89 24.42 18.54 6.97
C VAL A 89 23.62 19.74 6.47
N GLU A 90 24.29 20.79 5.97
CA GLU A 90 23.66 22.01 5.45
C GLU A 90 22.65 21.77 4.32
N ARG A 91 22.86 20.74 3.49
CA ARG A 91 21.92 20.39 2.42
C ARG A 91 20.60 19.84 2.97
N TYR A 92 20.66 19.14 4.11
CA TYR A 92 19.48 18.57 4.74
C TYR A 92 18.69 19.60 5.55
N LEU A 93 19.32 20.71 5.96
CA LEU A 93 18.63 21.79 6.67
C LEU A 93 17.57 22.49 5.80
N HIS A 94 17.80 22.58 4.49
CA HIS A 94 16.91 23.26 3.55
C HIS A 94 15.97 22.30 2.81
N GLY A 95 16.26 20.99 2.82
CA GLY A 95 15.50 19.98 2.09
C GLY A 95 15.68 20.06 0.56
N PRO A 96 14.92 19.26 -0.20
CA PRO A 96 14.95 19.29 -1.66
C PRO A 96 14.31 20.57 -2.19
N MET A 97 15.07 21.66 -2.22
CA MET A 97 14.64 22.89 -2.88
C MET A 97 14.74 22.71 -4.40
N PRO A 98 13.69 23.00 -5.18
CA PRO A 98 13.84 23.07 -6.63
C PRO A 98 14.94 24.08 -6.94
N SER A 99 15.85 23.73 -7.85
CA SER A 99 17.08 24.48 -8.20
C SER A 99 16.85 25.91 -8.74
N GLY A 100 15.64 26.46 -8.59
CA GLY A 100 15.22 27.76 -9.07
C GLY A 100 14.66 28.67 -7.98
N MET A 101 14.97 28.45 -6.70
CA MET A 101 14.92 29.61 -5.81
C MET A 101 15.96 30.60 -6.34
N PRO A 102 15.57 31.84 -6.69
CA PRO A 102 16.57 32.86 -6.96
C PRO A 102 17.48 32.87 -5.74
N ASP A 103 18.79 32.84 -5.99
CA ASP A 103 19.80 32.97 -4.95
C ASP A 103 19.28 33.94 -3.90
N THR A 104 19.36 33.57 -2.62
CA THR A 104 19.23 34.50 -1.51
C THR A 104 20.38 35.53 -1.49
N SER A 105 20.97 35.83 -2.65
CA SER A 105 21.67 37.07 -2.97
C SER A 105 20.69 38.23 -3.23
N VAL A 106 19.43 38.09 -2.82
CA VAL A 106 18.64 39.28 -2.47
C VAL A 106 19.47 40.07 -1.47
N ASP A 107 19.91 41.26 -1.88
CA ASP A 107 20.70 42.18 -1.08
C ASP A 107 19.91 42.50 0.21
N LEU A 108 20.16 41.68 1.23
CA LEU A 108 19.42 41.66 2.48
C LEU A 108 19.54 43.02 3.17
N MET A 109 20.65 43.72 2.91
CA MET A 109 20.90 45.08 3.36
C MET A 109 20.03 46.09 2.63
N ALA A 110 19.91 46.01 1.30
CA ALA A 110 18.98 46.86 0.55
C ALA A 110 17.52 46.63 0.95
N ILE A 111 17.11 45.37 1.18
CA ILE A 111 15.76 45.03 1.67
C ILE A 111 15.55 45.57 3.08
N SER A 112 16.52 45.37 3.98
CA SER A 112 16.46 45.88 5.35
C SER A 112 16.33 47.40 5.36
N ASN A 113 17.16 48.10 4.56
CA ASN A 113 17.10 49.55 4.44
C ASN A 113 15.77 50.04 3.85
N LYS A 114 15.19 49.31 2.87
CA LYS A 114 13.88 49.61 2.32
C LYS A 114 12.77 49.39 3.34
N LEU A 115 12.83 48.29 4.10
CA LEU A 115 11.86 47.97 5.14
C LEU A 115 11.88 48.99 6.28
N VAL A 116 13.08 49.41 6.73
CA VAL A 116 13.23 50.47 7.74
C VAL A 116 12.61 51.76 7.23
N ARG A 117 12.97 52.22 6.02
CA ARG A 117 12.37 53.43 5.43
C ARG A 117 10.86 53.34 5.28
N GLU A 118 10.33 52.22 4.77
CA GLU A 118 8.88 52.03 4.68
C GLU A 118 8.25 52.05 6.07
N SER A 119 8.83 51.37 7.07
CA SER A 119 8.31 51.35 8.45
C SER A 119 8.27 52.74 9.10
N GLU A 120 9.27 53.59 8.81
CA GLU A 120 9.28 54.98 9.22
C GLU A 120 8.11 55.74 8.56
N LEU A 121 7.89 55.55 7.26
CA LEU A 121 6.75 56.13 6.54
C LEU A 121 5.41 55.66 7.11
N TRP A 122 5.26 54.39 7.48
CA TRP A 122 4.05 53.84 8.13
C TRP A 122 3.69 54.59 9.43
N THR A 123 4.68 55.03 10.20
CA THR A 123 4.42 55.83 11.42
C THR A 123 3.93 57.25 11.11
N VAL A 124 4.32 57.81 9.96
CA VAL A 124 3.88 59.13 9.48
C VAL A 124 2.45 59.08 8.91
N TYR A 125 2.08 58.01 8.20
CA TYR A 125 0.75 57.84 7.61
C TYR A 125 -0.38 57.66 8.66
N LYS A 126 -0.08 57.22 9.89
CA LYS A 126 -1.06 57.17 11.00
C LYS A 126 -1.64 58.54 11.39
N LYS A 127 -1.03 59.65 10.98
CA LYS A 127 -1.56 61.01 11.19
C LYS A 127 -2.61 61.43 10.14
N GLN A 128 -2.84 60.63 9.10
CA GLN A 128 -3.89 60.89 8.12
C GLN A 128 -5.15 60.09 8.47
N VAL A 129 -6.30 60.79 8.49
CA VAL A 129 -7.53 60.37 9.19
C VAL A 129 -8.21 59.13 8.59
N THR A 130 -7.89 58.70 7.37
CA THR A 130 -8.33 57.40 6.83
C THR A 130 -7.41 56.96 5.71
N PRO A 131 -6.39 56.10 5.93
CA PRO A 131 -5.73 55.45 4.81
C PRO A 131 -6.77 54.50 4.19
N SER A 132 -7.15 54.74 2.95
CA SER A 132 -7.98 53.79 2.18
C SER A 132 -7.15 52.52 1.98
N LEU A 133 -7.22 51.60 2.96
CA LEU A 133 -6.45 50.35 3.01
C LEU A 133 -6.64 49.51 1.74
N VAL A 134 -7.82 49.62 1.13
CA VAL A 134 -8.17 48.94 -0.12
C VAL A 134 -8.90 49.95 -1.00
N SER A 135 -8.55 49.99 -2.29
CA SER A 135 -9.30 50.76 -3.28
C SER A 135 -10.62 50.03 -3.60
N PRO A 136 -11.77 50.73 -3.69
CA PRO A 136 -13.05 50.11 -3.99
C PRO A 136 -13.04 49.23 -5.26
N ALA A 137 -12.26 49.62 -6.28
CA ALA A 137 -12.10 48.82 -7.50
C ALA A 137 -11.44 47.46 -7.24
N HIS A 138 -10.44 47.41 -6.35
CA HIS A 138 -9.79 46.16 -5.97
C HIS A 138 -10.72 45.28 -5.13
N ALA A 139 -11.50 45.88 -4.21
CA ALA A 139 -12.49 45.15 -3.43
C ALA A 139 -13.55 44.49 -4.33
N VAL A 140 -14.06 45.22 -5.34
CA VAL A 140 -15.01 44.68 -6.32
C VAL A 140 -14.38 43.60 -7.20
N SER A 141 -13.11 43.77 -7.61
CA SER A 141 -12.37 42.73 -8.36
C SER A 141 -12.25 41.43 -7.56
N VAL A 142 -11.84 41.53 -6.29
CA VAL A 142 -11.72 40.37 -5.39
C VAL A 142 -13.07 39.73 -5.14
N LEU A 143 -14.15 40.52 -4.98
CA LEU A 143 -15.50 39.97 -4.90
C LEU A 143 -15.89 39.20 -6.17
N GLY A 144 -15.51 39.70 -7.36
CA GLY A 144 -15.70 38.97 -8.62
C GLY A 144 -14.92 37.66 -8.69
N GLU A 145 -13.69 37.64 -8.19
CA GLU A 145 -12.86 36.43 -8.11
C GLU A 145 -13.38 35.39 -7.10
N LEU A 146 -14.05 35.83 -6.04
CA LEU A 146 -14.65 35.01 -4.98
C LEU A 146 -16.12 34.66 -5.21
N THR A 147 -16.76 35.21 -6.25
CA THR A 147 -18.13 34.86 -6.63
C THR A 147 -18.12 33.54 -7.42
N PRO A 148 -19.22 32.74 -7.41
CA PRO A 148 -19.27 31.50 -8.20
C PRO A 148 -18.93 31.73 -9.68
N GLY A 149 -17.93 31.02 -10.19
CA GLY A 149 -17.36 31.21 -11.54
C GLY A 149 -16.15 32.16 -11.59
N GLY A 150 -15.80 32.81 -10.49
CA GLY A 150 -14.57 33.58 -10.32
C GLY A 150 -13.32 32.70 -10.19
N ALA A 151 -12.15 33.28 -10.46
CA ALA A 151 -10.88 32.55 -10.57
C ALA A 151 -10.46 31.80 -9.28
N LEU A 152 -10.91 32.26 -8.11
CA LEU A 152 -10.54 31.71 -6.81
C LEU A 152 -11.54 30.68 -6.27
N MET A 153 -12.79 30.67 -6.75
CA MET A 153 -13.78 29.64 -6.39
C MET A 153 -13.59 28.35 -7.20
N LYS A 154 -12.43 27.69 -7.02
CA LYS A 154 -12.17 26.35 -7.57
C LYS A 154 -12.82 25.29 -6.67
N GLY A 155 -13.81 24.56 -7.18
CA GLY A 155 -14.40 23.42 -6.47
C GLY A 155 -15.91 23.23 -6.67
N PHE A 156 -16.65 24.27 -7.08
CA PHE A 156 -18.11 24.14 -7.25
C PHE A 156 -18.51 23.21 -8.42
N GLN A 157 -17.67 23.07 -9.44
CA GLN A 157 -17.98 22.22 -10.60
C GLN A 157 -17.64 20.74 -10.38
N GLU A 158 -16.54 20.39 -9.71
CA GLU A 158 -16.07 18.99 -9.66
C GLU A 158 -16.99 18.07 -8.83
N GLU A 159 -17.45 18.51 -7.66
CA GLU A 159 -18.37 17.73 -6.83
C GLU A 159 -19.78 17.63 -7.44
N SER A 160 -20.21 18.68 -8.15
CA SER A 160 -21.50 18.71 -8.87
C SER A 160 -21.52 17.74 -10.05
N LEU A 161 -20.41 17.64 -10.79
CA LEU A 161 -20.29 16.75 -11.94
C LEU A 161 -20.28 15.26 -11.54
N ALA A 162 -19.70 14.91 -10.38
CA ALA A 162 -19.68 13.54 -9.88
C ALA A 162 -21.09 13.00 -9.56
N GLN A 163 -22.03 13.86 -9.18
CA GLN A 163 -23.42 13.49 -8.90
C GLN A 163 -24.24 13.26 -10.17
N LEU A 164 -23.78 13.75 -11.32
CA LEU A 164 -24.47 13.59 -12.60
C LEU A 164 -24.24 12.20 -13.23
N VAL A 165 -23.31 11.40 -12.69
CA VAL A 165 -22.98 10.07 -13.22
C VAL A 165 -23.94 9.01 -12.69
N PRO A 166 -24.67 8.30 -13.57
CA PRO A 166 -25.48 7.15 -13.19
C PRO A 166 -24.65 6.07 -12.47
N ARG A 167 -25.23 5.42 -11.45
CA ARG A 167 -24.54 4.38 -10.66
C ARG A 167 -24.07 3.20 -11.52
N ASP A 168 -24.82 2.84 -12.56
CA ASP A 168 -24.45 1.76 -13.47
C ASP A 168 -23.14 2.07 -14.22
N LEU A 169 -23.01 3.30 -14.76
CA LEU A 169 -21.78 3.76 -15.40
C LEU A 169 -20.61 3.88 -14.41
N GLU A 170 -20.89 4.28 -13.17
CA GLU A 170 -19.86 4.33 -12.12
C GLU A 170 -19.29 2.93 -11.82
N THR A 171 -20.14 1.91 -11.70
CA THR A 171 -19.68 0.54 -11.45
C THR A 171 -18.89 -0.04 -12.63
N GLU A 172 -19.34 0.23 -13.86
CA GLU A 172 -18.64 -0.16 -15.08
C GLU A 172 -17.27 0.53 -15.18
N LEU A 173 -17.21 1.84 -14.91
CA LEU A 173 -15.96 2.59 -14.86
C LEU A 173 -15.00 2.03 -13.83
N LYS A 174 -15.46 1.72 -12.61
CA LYS A 174 -14.63 1.09 -11.55
C LYS A 174 -14.05 -0.24 -12.01
N TYR A 175 -14.84 -1.06 -12.71
CA TYR A 175 -14.38 -2.34 -13.24
C TYR A 175 -13.28 -2.13 -14.30
N ILE A 176 -13.51 -1.23 -15.27
CA ILE A 176 -12.54 -0.90 -16.32
C ILE A 176 -11.26 -0.33 -15.69
N TYR A 177 -11.38 0.57 -14.73
CA TYR A 177 -10.27 1.18 -14.03
C TYR A 177 -9.42 0.14 -13.29
N THR A 178 -10.07 -0.76 -12.56
CA THR A 178 -9.38 -1.83 -11.82
C THR A 178 -8.69 -2.78 -12.78
N ALA A 179 -9.34 -3.17 -13.88
CA ALA A 179 -8.75 -4.02 -14.91
C ALA A 179 -7.51 -3.35 -15.56
N ALA A 180 -7.61 -2.06 -15.91
CA ALA A 180 -6.50 -1.29 -16.45
C ALA A 180 -5.33 -1.22 -15.45
N CYS A 181 -5.61 -0.96 -14.16
CA CYS A 181 -4.60 -0.92 -13.11
C CYS A 181 -3.88 -2.26 -12.93
N GLN A 182 -4.58 -3.40 -13.04
CA GLN A 182 -3.93 -4.70 -12.95
C GLN A 182 -3.02 -4.97 -14.15
N LEU A 183 -3.45 -4.63 -15.36
CA LEU A 183 -2.60 -4.74 -16.55
C LEU A 183 -1.36 -3.84 -16.44
N LEU A 184 -1.54 -2.60 -16.00
CA LEU A 184 -0.46 -1.65 -15.77
C LEU A 184 0.48 -2.12 -14.66
N ARG A 185 -0.03 -2.70 -13.57
CA ARG A 185 0.80 -3.31 -12.52
C ARG A 185 1.71 -4.38 -13.12
N HIS A 186 1.17 -5.31 -13.91
CA HIS A 186 1.97 -6.32 -14.59
C HIS A 186 2.99 -5.73 -15.55
N PHE A 187 2.61 -4.67 -16.29
CA PHE A 187 3.51 -3.93 -17.16
C PHE A 187 4.68 -3.34 -16.38
N TRP A 188 4.42 -2.60 -15.31
CA TRP A 188 5.46 -1.95 -14.50
C TRP A 188 6.34 -2.96 -13.75
N CYS A 189 5.81 -4.11 -13.34
CA CYS A 189 6.63 -5.21 -12.80
C CYS A 189 7.64 -5.78 -13.83
N CYS A 190 7.44 -5.53 -15.13
CA CYS A 190 8.41 -5.91 -16.15
C CYS A 190 9.55 -4.91 -16.32
N PHE A 191 9.49 -3.75 -15.67
CA PHE A 191 10.52 -2.73 -15.74
C PHE A 191 11.25 -2.57 -14.40
N PRO A 192 12.60 -2.54 -14.40
CA PRO A 192 13.51 -2.70 -15.54
C PRO A 192 13.61 -4.17 -16.03
N PRO A 193 13.64 -4.42 -17.35
CA PRO A 193 13.78 -5.77 -17.90
C PRO A 193 15.22 -6.25 -17.74
N THR A 194 15.49 -6.91 -16.63
CA THR A 194 16.82 -7.46 -16.28
C THR A 194 17.05 -8.87 -16.83
N THR A 195 15.99 -9.54 -17.29
CA THR A 195 16.02 -10.92 -17.79
C THR A 195 15.26 -11.03 -19.10
N LYS A 196 15.68 -11.94 -20.00
CA LYS A 196 15.01 -12.16 -21.31
C LYS A 196 13.54 -12.54 -21.18
N ALA A 197 13.18 -13.31 -20.15
CA ALA A 197 11.78 -13.66 -19.89
C ALA A 197 10.92 -12.42 -19.57
N LEU A 198 11.51 -11.40 -18.94
CA LEU A 198 10.82 -10.16 -18.60
C LEU A 198 10.65 -9.24 -19.82
N GLU A 199 11.57 -9.31 -20.78
CA GLU A 199 11.47 -8.62 -22.08
C GLU A 199 10.31 -9.17 -22.90
N GLU A 200 10.24 -10.50 -23.08
CA GLU A 200 9.14 -11.15 -23.79
C GLU A 200 7.79 -10.87 -23.10
N LYS A 201 7.77 -10.92 -21.76
CA LYS A 201 6.59 -10.56 -20.97
C LYS A 201 6.19 -9.10 -21.17
N ALA A 202 7.14 -8.15 -21.24
CA ALA A 202 6.86 -6.75 -21.49
C ALA A 202 6.20 -6.53 -22.85
N VAL A 203 6.68 -7.21 -23.91
CA VAL A 203 6.08 -7.19 -25.26
C VAL A 203 4.64 -7.73 -25.23
N ASN A 204 4.44 -8.88 -24.57
CA ASN A 204 3.12 -9.51 -24.48
C ASN A 204 2.12 -8.66 -23.69
N VAL A 205 2.55 -8.03 -22.59
CA VAL A 205 1.70 -7.15 -21.79
C VAL A 205 1.40 -5.85 -22.54
N HIS A 206 2.36 -5.30 -23.28
CA HIS A 206 2.13 -4.14 -24.15
C HIS A 206 1.07 -4.41 -25.21
N ALA A 207 1.14 -5.56 -25.89
CA ALA A 207 0.09 -5.98 -26.83
C ALA A 207 -1.27 -6.17 -26.14
N SER A 208 -1.28 -6.68 -24.90
CA SER A 208 -2.50 -6.83 -24.10
C SER A 208 -3.12 -5.49 -23.70
N LEU A 209 -2.30 -4.47 -23.42
CA LEU A 209 -2.77 -3.11 -23.14
C LEU A 209 -3.51 -2.49 -24.34
N HIS A 210 -2.93 -2.60 -25.55
CA HIS A 210 -3.60 -2.13 -26.77
C HIS A 210 -4.91 -2.88 -27.05
N ARG A 211 -4.92 -4.20 -26.83
CA ARG A 211 -6.16 -5.00 -26.96
C ARG A 211 -7.22 -4.57 -25.95
N PHE A 212 -6.84 -4.30 -24.71
CA PHE A 212 -7.74 -3.80 -23.69
C PHE A 212 -8.32 -2.42 -24.06
N GLU A 213 -7.47 -1.51 -24.54
CA GLU A 213 -7.89 -0.18 -25.00
C GLU A 213 -8.97 -0.27 -26.09
N LEU A 214 -8.72 -1.07 -27.13
CA LEU A 214 -9.65 -1.23 -28.25
C LEU A 214 -10.92 -2.01 -27.89
N ALA A 215 -10.81 -3.05 -27.04
CA ALA A 215 -11.93 -3.95 -26.75
C ALA A 215 -12.82 -3.51 -25.59
N LYS A 216 -12.29 -2.71 -24.65
CA LYS A 216 -13.01 -2.34 -23.41
C LYS A 216 -13.08 -0.84 -23.20
N LEU A 217 -11.97 -0.12 -23.39
CA LEU A 217 -11.96 1.33 -23.13
C LEU A 217 -12.71 2.10 -24.22
N LYS A 218 -12.43 1.84 -25.51
CA LYS A 218 -13.09 2.53 -26.63
C LYS A 218 -14.62 2.34 -26.65
N PRO A 219 -15.18 1.12 -26.51
CA PRO A 219 -16.63 0.95 -26.45
C PRO A 219 -17.27 1.65 -25.25
N PHE A 220 -16.56 1.73 -24.13
CA PHE A 220 -17.02 2.47 -22.96
C PHE A 220 -17.00 3.99 -23.22
N GLU A 221 -15.95 4.53 -23.83
CA GLU A 221 -15.89 5.94 -24.25
C GLU A 221 -17.07 6.29 -25.19
N ASP A 222 -17.34 5.45 -26.18
CA ASP A 222 -18.46 5.66 -27.12
C ASP A 222 -19.83 5.60 -26.42
N LYS A 223 -19.97 4.79 -25.36
CA LYS A 223 -21.17 4.75 -24.52
C LYS A 223 -21.30 6.02 -23.69
N VAL A 224 -20.23 6.45 -23.03
CA VAL A 224 -20.23 7.65 -22.18
C VAL A 224 -20.41 8.93 -23.01
N ILE A 225 -19.87 9.02 -24.22
CA ILE A 225 -20.11 10.18 -25.11
C ILE A 225 -21.59 10.31 -25.46
N ARG A 226 -22.28 9.18 -25.71
CA ARG A 226 -23.72 9.18 -26.03
C ARG A 226 -24.59 9.55 -24.83
N GLU A 227 -24.21 9.14 -23.63
CA GLU A 227 -25.03 9.31 -22.42
C GLU A 227 -24.67 10.58 -21.60
N LEU A 228 -23.41 11.04 -21.64
CA LEU A 228 -22.87 12.15 -20.84
C LEU A 228 -21.91 13.05 -21.64
N ASN A 229 -22.43 13.64 -22.73
CA ASN A 229 -21.65 14.41 -23.70
C ASN A 229 -20.70 15.52 -23.14
N PRO A 230 -21.00 16.25 -22.04
CA PRO A 230 -20.05 17.22 -21.49
C PRO A 230 -19.05 16.65 -20.47
N LEU A 231 -19.26 15.44 -19.94
CA LEU A 231 -18.42 14.85 -18.87
C LEU A 231 -17.55 13.68 -19.37
N SER A 232 -17.82 13.19 -20.58
CA SER A 232 -17.21 12.00 -21.16
C SER A 232 -15.68 12.00 -21.14
N HIS A 233 -15.06 13.10 -21.57
CA HIS A 233 -13.61 13.23 -21.63
C HIS A 233 -12.95 13.25 -20.25
N HIS A 234 -13.62 13.83 -19.23
CA HIS A 234 -13.05 13.89 -17.89
C HIS A 234 -13.04 12.54 -17.19
N LEU A 235 -14.04 11.68 -17.45
CA LEU A 235 -14.16 10.37 -16.79
C LEU A 235 -13.06 9.39 -17.21
N THR A 236 -12.66 9.38 -18.48
CA THR A 236 -11.62 8.45 -18.97
C THR A 236 -10.24 9.09 -19.13
N SER A 237 -10.11 10.41 -18.97
CA SER A 237 -8.83 11.15 -19.12
C SER A 237 -7.70 10.53 -18.29
N HIS A 238 -7.93 10.24 -17.01
CA HIS A 238 -6.89 9.68 -16.14
C HIS A 238 -6.43 8.28 -16.59
N ILE A 239 -7.36 7.39 -16.98
CA ILE A 239 -7.00 6.05 -17.49
C ILE A 239 -6.18 6.19 -18.78
N ASN A 240 -6.58 7.10 -19.67
CA ASN A 240 -5.85 7.37 -20.91
C ASN A 240 -4.43 7.89 -20.65
N GLU A 241 -4.25 8.80 -19.69
CA GLU A 241 -2.92 9.28 -19.30
C GLU A 241 -2.04 8.14 -18.77
N MET A 242 -2.59 7.27 -17.91
CA MET A 242 -1.87 6.11 -17.39
C MET A 242 -1.41 5.16 -18.50
N LEU A 243 -2.27 4.89 -19.49
CA LEU A 243 -1.94 4.06 -20.66
C LEU A 243 -0.89 4.74 -21.55
N GLN A 244 -1.04 6.03 -21.84
CA GLN A 244 -0.07 6.78 -22.63
C GLN A 244 1.32 6.78 -21.99
N MET A 245 1.41 6.90 -20.66
CA MET A 245 2.68 6.82 -19.94
C MET A 245 3.35 5.44 -20.07
N ALA A 246 2.57 4.37 -20.02
CA ALA A 246 3.07 3.02 -20.28
C ALA A 246 3.59 2.87 -21.71
N TYR A 247 2.83 3.34 -22.72
CA TYR A 247 3.26 3.31 -24.12
C TYR A 247 4.52 4.13 -24.36
N ARG A 248 4.63 5.34 -23.79
CA ARG A 248 5.85 6.16 -23.86
C ARG A 248 7.05 5.44 -23.26
N LYS A 249 6.87 4.78 -22.11
CA LYS A 249 7.94 4.00 -21.46
C LYS A 249 8.39 2.84 -22.35
N TYR A 250 7.44 2.08 -22.90
CA TYR A 250 7.73 0.96 -23.79
C TYR A 250 8.45 1.41 -25.05
N ASN A 251 7.97 2.45 -25.73
CA ASN A 251 8.59 3.01 -26.93
C ASN A 251 10.02 3.50 -26.66
N THR A 252 10.24 4.17 -25.51
CA THR A 252 11.58 4.62 -25.10
C THR A 252 12.52 3.43 -24.86
N TRP A 253 12.02 2.34 -24.28
CA TRP A 253 12.80 1.13 -24.08
C TRP A 253 13.09 0.40 -25.39
N GLN A 254 12.09 0.23 -26.26
CA GLN A 254 12.24 -0.39 -27.57
C GLN A 254 13.25 0.38 -28.44
N ALA A 255 13.20 1.71 -28.43
CA ALA A 255 14.16 2.56 -29.14
C ALA A 255 15.61 2.40 -28.62
N ARG A 256 15.79 2.05 -27.34
CA ARG A 256 17.12 1.76 -26.77
C ARG A 256 17.61 0.36 -27.11
N MET A 257 16.71 -0.60 -27.31
CA MET A 257 17.06 -1.98 -27.67
C MET A 257 17.44 -2.14 -29.17
N HIS A 258 16.92 -1.27 -30.04
CA HIS A 258 17.27 -1.26 -31.47
C HIS A 258 18.47 -0.37 -31.83
N ARG A 259 19.13 0.26 -30.84
CA ARG A 259 20.40 0.99 -31.02
C ARG A 259 21.57 0.09 -30.65
#